data_AF-A0A0B7FBS6-F1
#
_entry.id   AF-A0A0B7FBS6-F1
#
_cell.length_a   1.000
_cell.length_b   1.000
_cell.length_c   1.000
_cell.angle_alpha   90.00
_cell.angle_beta   90.00
_cell.angle_gamma   90.00
#
_symmetry.space_group_name_H-M   'P 1'
#
loop_
_entity.id
_entity.type
_entity.pdbx_description
1 polymer ?
#
loop_
_entity_poly.entity_id
_entity_poly.type
_entity_poly.pdbx_seq_one_letter_code
_entity_poly.pdbx_strand_id
1 'polypeptide(L)'
;MKKGPTEPDGTANEEVVVKHPKFFFDNTLVVIQVENIQFNVHKYQLLKSETFADMFKIAEDSGGDSEELTEGSSPEKPIKMEGVSAQDFESLLTVLYANHFSTHQPEPTASLIIPAFRLANMWNFKELREYLMPLAEQVLNDASKIAFAREFHVQQWIVPAVESKTHTLFHLSILQPLVQMSDVKVIAVAGASGYVGKPVVDELLKAGTFEVRILTRKSGVDGSVVQDFKTRGASVHGVSYEDESELENALKGVDVVLSTLNAGGITGAQPNLLRASKSAGVKLFMPSEFGDPFEGEEEAEIFRAKRELHKLAKELEVPITAILTGLFPDYCLVPAMGWNFEAKAVDIWGTGDEKITWTTMPDIARYVAYILGHVPLSGLQDQVLGIQGDLKTANEVVALWEEKHKTKLQVTYHSIQELHDRIAANPGDVLGAVMRETASGRSRVPEPLSNNLYPGWNPKPISTVL
;
A
#
# COMPACT_ATOMS: atom_id res chain seq x y z
N MET A 1 27.70 43.19 88.02
CA MET A 1 27.29 44.36 87.21
C MET A 1 27.14 43.87 85.77
N LYS A 2 26.01 43.30 85.33
CA LYS A 2 24.76 43.90 84.79
C LYS A 2 24.94 45.06 83.78
N LYS A 3 24.88 44.65 82.50
CA LYS A 3 24.07 45.14 81.35
C LYS A 3 24.05 46.64 81.01
N GLY A 4 24.45 46.91 79.77
CA GLY A 4 23.96 47.96 78.87
C GLY A 4 23.94 47.40 77.42
N PRO A 5 23.11 47.91 76.50
CA PRO A 5 22.33 47.08 75.58
C PRO A 5 22.80 47.06 74.11
N THR A 6 22.49 45.94 73.47
CA THR A 6 22.30 45.60 72.05
C THR A 6 22.32 46.73 71.00
N GLU A 7 23.26 46.61 70.06
CA GLU A 7 23.14 47.05 68.66
C GLU A 7 23.17 45.81 67.74
N PRO A 8 22.47 45.83 66.60
CA PRO A 8 22.11 44.64 65.85
C PRO A 8 23.24 44.15 64.95
N ASP A 9 23.37 42.83 64.90
CA ASP A 9 24.24 42.05 64.04
C ASP A 9 23.94 42.40 62.56
N GLY A 10 24.89 43.07 61.92
CA GLY A 10 24.84 43.36 60.50
C GLY A 10 25.14 42.09 59.71
N THR A 11 24.11 41.27 59.51
CA THR A 11 24.13 40.20 58.52
C THR A 11 24.39 40.81 57.14
N ALA A 12 25.61 40.65 56.63
CA ALA A 12 25.88 40.81 55.21
C ALA A 12 25.12 39.71 54.48
N ASN A 13 23.96 40.05 53.91
CA ASN A 13 23.23 39.18 53.00
C ASN A 13 24.18 38.79 51.86
N GLU A 14 24.51 37.50 51.76
CA GLU A 14 25.02 36.93 50.51
C GLU A 14 23.95 37.17 49.45
N GLU A 15 24.26 38.02 48.47
CA GLU A 15 23.38 38.24 47.34
C GLU A 15 23.18 36.91 46.60
N VAL A 16 21.97 36.37 46.69
CA VAL A 16 21.58 35.18 45.94
C VAL A 16 21.60 35.55 44.46
N VAL A 17 22.64 35.11 43.76
CA VAL A 17 22.75 35.28 42.30
C VAL A 17 21.75 34.34 41.64
N VAL A 18 20.60 34.87 41.26
CA VAL A 18 19.58 34.14 40.51
C VAL A 18 19.92 34.18 39.03
N LYS A 19 20.04 33.00 38.41
CA LYS A 19 20.23 32.86 36.96
C LYS A 19 19.03 33.46 36.22
N HIS A 20 19.28 34.28 35.20
CA HIS A 20 18.20 34.92 34.45
C HIS A 20 17.36 33.86 33.71
N PRO A 21 16.04 33.75 33.95
CA PRO A 21 15.24 32.61 33.48
C PRO A 21 15.09 32.52 31.96
N LYS A 22 15.43 33.59 31.23
CA LYS A 22 15.39 33.64 29.75
C LYS A 22 16.74 33.81 29.07
N PHE A 23 17.77 34.24 29.81
CA PHE A 23 19.07 34.66 29.22
C PHE A 23 20.26 34.01 29.94
N PHE A 24 20.00 32.96 30.72
CA PHE A 24 21.02 32.07 31.25
C PHE A 24 20.92 30.74 30.50
N PHE A 25 21.62 30.65 29.37
CA PHE A 25 21.61 29.48 28.50
C PHE A 25 22.59 28.43 28.98
N ASP A 26 22.23 27.16 28.83
CA ASP A 26 23.14 26.03 28.96
C ASP A 26 24.08 26.03 27.73
N ASN A 27 25.32 26.47 27.90
CA ASN A 27 26.32 26.60 26.82
C ASN A 27 26.97 25.26 26.44
N THR A 28 26.25 24.14 26.58
CA THR A 28 26.79 22.82 26.31
C THR A 28 26.87 22.58 24.80
N LEU A 29 28.06 22.21 24.33
CA LEU A 29 28.29 21.72 22.98
C LEU A 29 28.01 20.21 22.94
N VAL A 30 27.46 19.74 21.83
CA VAL A 30 27.11 18.34 21.57
C VAL A 30 27.83 17.89 20.31
N VAL A 31 28.54 16.77 20.41
CA VAL A 31 29.20 16.13 19.28
C VAL A 31 28.23 15.20 18.57
N ILE A 32 27.95 15.50 17.30
CA ILE A 32 27.16 14.69 16.40
C ILE A 32 28.08 14.11 15.33
N GLN A 33 27.98 12.81 15.07
CA GLN A 33 28.67 12.17 13.97
C GLN A 33 27.67 11.81 12.87
N VAL A 34 27.94 12.29 11.66
CA VAL A 34 27.21 11.93 10.44
C VAL A 34 28.23 11.36 9.47
N GLU A 35 27.99 10.14 8.99
CA GLU A 35 28.97 9.37 8.21
C GLU A 35 30.32 9.30 8.98
N ASN A 36 31.41 9.77 8.38
CA ASN A 36 32.74 9.84 8.98
C ASN A 36 33.13 11.27 9.43
N ILE A 37 32.18 12.21 9.50
CA ILE A 37 32.40 13.61 9.88
C ILE A 37 31.75 13.91 11.23
N GLN A 38 32.48 14.57 12.12
CA GLN A 38 31.98 15.02 13.41
C GLN A 38 31.71 16.52 13.41
N PHE A 39 30.56 16.91 13.96
CA PHE A 39 30.09 18.27 14.12
C PHE A 39 29.96 18.55 15.61
N ASN A 40 30.49 19.69 16.06
CA ASN A 40 30.36 20.12 17.45
C ASN A 40 29.46 21.35 17.51
N VAL A 41 28.23 21.17 18.00
CA VAL A 41 27.15 22.16 17.87
C VAL A 41 26.55 22.52 19.22
N HIS A 42 26.07 23.74 19.38
CA HIS A 42 25.39 24.17 20.60
C HIS A 42 24.08 23.41 20.80
N LYS A 43 23.92 22.79 21.98
CA LYS A 43 22.71 22.04 22.37
C LYS A 43 21.43 22.86 22.17
N TYR A 44 21.47 24.16 22.45
CA TYR A 44 20.32 25.05 22.30
C TYR A 44 19.77 25.11 20.87
N GLN A 45 20.61 24.92 19.84
CA GLN A 45 20.15 24.93 18.46
C GLN A 45 19.34 23.67 18.13
N LEU A 46 19.75 22.53 18.69
CA LEU A 46 19.07 21.25 18.52
C LEU A 46 17.76 21.20 19.31
N LEU A 47 17.70 21.84 20.49
CA LEU A 47 16.48 21.94 21.31
C LEU A 47 15.31 22.65 20.61
N LYS A 48 15.53 23.31 19.47
CA LYS A 48 14.47 23.85 18.61
C LYS A 48 13.69 22.75 17.85
N SER A 49 14.17 21.51 17.90
CA SER A 49 13.49 20.32 17.39
C SER A 49 12.82 19.58 18.55
N GLU A 50 11.58 19.15 18.32
CA GLU A 50 10.85 18.30 19.27
C GLU A 50 11.57 16.96 19.46
N THR A 51 12.03 16.35 18.37
CA THR A 51 12.78 15.08 18.39
C THR A 51 14.05 15.16 19.25
N PHE A 52 14.85 16.20 19.08
CA PHE A 52 16.07 16.40 19.87
C PHE A 52 15.76 16.79 21.32
N ALA A 53 14.73 17.60 21.56
CA ALA A 53 14.30 17.95 22.91
C ALA A 53 13.87 16.72 23.72
N ASP A 54 13.08 15.83 23.11
CA ASP A 54 12.67 14.57 23.74
C ASP A 54 13.87 13.66 24.02
N MET A 55 14.78 13.54 23.05
CA MET A 55 16.01 12.75 23.21
C MET A 55 16.88 13.25 24.37
N PHE A 56 17.11 14.56 24.49
CA PHE A 56 17.90 15.11 25.61
C PHE A 56 17.19 14.98 26.95
N LYS A 57 15.86 15.14 26.99
CA LYS A 57 15.09 14.97 28.21
C LYS A 57 15.15 13.52 28.72
N ILE A 58 15.02 12.54 27.82
CA ILE A 58 15.18 11.12 28.17
C ILE A 58 16.58 10.87 28.75
N ALA A 59 17.62 11.46 28.16
CA ALA A 59 18.98 11.30 28.64
C ALA A 59 19.18 11.92 30.04
N GLU A 60 18.55 13.06 30.34
CA GLU A 60 18.60 13.73 31.65
C GLU A 60 17.79 12.99 32.72
N ASP A 61 16.61 12.47 32.38
CA ASP A 61 15.73 11.71 33.29
C ASP A 61 16.31 10.32 33.64
N SER A 62 17.22 9.78 32.81
CA SER A 62 17.83 8.46 32.99
C SER A 62 18.93 8.41 34.06
N GLY A 63 19.24 9.54 34.73
CA GLY A 63 19.92 9.61 36.03
C GLY A 63 21.11 8.66 36.26
N GLY A 64 22.26 8.93 35.64
CA GLY A 64 23.51 8.24 35.94
C GLY A 64 24.47 9.08 36.78
N ASP A 65 24.57 8.80 38.09
CA ASP A 65 25.66 9.22 38.99
C ASP A 65 27.00 8.49 38.66
N SER A 66 27.37 8.39 37.39
CA SER A 66 28.61 7.72 36.97
C SER A 66 29.39 8.59 35.99
N GLU A 67 30.72 8.61 36.15
CA GLU A 67 31.71 9.24 35.28
C GLU A 67 31.71 8.70 33.82
N GLU A 68 30.67 7.99 33.39
CA GLU A 68 30.46 7.61 32.00
C GLU A 68 29.87 8.78 31.23
N LEU A 69 30.73 9.37 30.39
CA LEU A 69 30.38 10.40 29.40
C LEU A 69 29.03 10.11 28.73
N THR A 70 28.10 11.05 28.79
CA THR A 70 26.79 10.95 28.10
C THR A 70 27.00 10.94 26.59
N GLU A 71 26.13 10.27 25.83
CA GLU A 71 26.21 10.31 24.36
C GLU A 71 26.14 11.75 23.85
N GLY A 72 27.07 12.13 22.98
CA GLY A 72 27.25 13.50 22.50
C GLY A 72 28.13 14.40 23.36
N SER A 73 28.62 13.95 24.52
CA SER A 73 29.45 14.78 25.41
C SER A 73 30.91 14.95 24.95
N SER A 74 31.40 14.09 24.05
CA SER A 74 32.80 14.10 23.60
C SER A 74 32.97 13.52 22.18
N PRO A 75 34.09 13.84 21.50
CA PRO A 75 34.45 13.22 20.22
C PRO A 75 34.54 11.69 20.25
N GLU A 76 34.88 11.11 21.41
CA GLU A 76 34.99 9.66 21.60
C GLU A 76 33.63 8.97 21.73
N LYS A 77 32.58 9.73 22.08
CA LYS A 77 31.21 9.23 22.23
C LYS A 77 30.19 10.21 21.61
N PRO A 78 30.18 10.37 20.28
CA PRO A 78 29.26 11.26 19.60
C PRO A 78 27.86 10.64 19.49
N ILE A 79 26.83 11.46 19.27
CA ILE A 79 25.52 11.00 18.82
C ILE A 79 25.65 10.63 17.33
N LYS A 80 25.46 9.36 16.99
CA LYS A 80 25.60 8.88 15.60
C LYS A 80 24.28 8.97 14.85
N MET A 81 24.29 9.63 13.70
CA MET A 81 23.13 9.75 12.82
C MET A 81 23.24 8.76 11.66
N GLU A 82 22.26 7.86 11.55
CA GLU A 82 22.14 6.92 10.43
C GLU A 82 21.17 7.45 9.37
N GLY A 83 21.43 7.17 8.10
CA GLY A 83 20.56 7.57 6.99
C GLY A 83 20.63 9.04 6.58
N VAL A 84 21.62 9.79 7.09
CA VAL A 84 21.84 11.22 6.79
C VAL A 84 23.21 11.42 6.18
N SER A 85 23.31 12.25 5.13
CA SER A 85 24.59 12.65 4.56
C SER A 85 25.19 13.83 5.34
N ALA A 86 26.53 13.90 5.43
CA ALA A 86 27.18 15.03 6.10
C ALA A 86 26.88 16.38 5.41
N GLN A 87 26.68 16.37 4.09
CA GLN A 87 26.34 17.57 3.30
C GLN A 87 24.93 18.10 3.60
N ASP A 88 23.95 17.20 3.76
CA ASP A 88 22.59 17.57 4.13
C ASP A 88 22.59 18.15 5.55
N PHE A 89 23.38 17.55 6.45
CA PHE A 89 23.52 18.03 7.83
C PHE A 89 24.20 19.40 7.91
N GLU A 90 25.27 19.64 7.13
CA GLU A 90 25.89 20.96 7.00
C GLU A 90 24.88 22.01 6.51
N SER A 91 24.02 21.66 5.56
CA SER A 91 22.97 22.56 5.06
C SER A 91 21.98 22.94 6.16
N LEU A 92 21.54 21.99 6.98
CA LEU A 92 20.70 22.25 8.15
C LEU A 92 21.39 23.20 9.13
N LEU A 93 22.65 22.93 9.49
CA LEU A 93 23.41 23.76 10.44
C LEU A 93 23.63 25.17 9.89
N THR A 94 23.94 25.30 8.61
CA THR A 94 24.12 26.59 7.93
C THR A 94 22.90 27.47 8.11
N VAL A 95 21.69 26.92 8.00
CA VAL A 95 20.44 27.67 8.22
C VAL A 95 20.19 27.91 9.71
N LEU A 96 20.39 26.91 10.59
CA LEU A 96 20.16 27.05 12.04
C LEU A 96 21.05 28.13 12.69
N TYR A 97 22.25 28.32 12.16
CA TYR A 97 23.21 29.32 12.63
C TYR A 97 23.18 30.63 11.84
N ALA A 98 22.39 30.72 10.76
CA ALA A 98 22.18 31.96 10.04
C ALA A 98 21.44 32.96 10.95
N ASN A 99 22.18 33.90 11.55
CA ASN A 99 21.62 34.92 12.42
C ASN A 99 21.01 36.08 11.60
N HIS A 100 19.93 36.67 12.09
CA HIS A 100 19.27 37.83 11.47
C HIS A 100 20.16 39.09 11.40
N PHE A 101 21.22 39.16 12.21
CA PHE A 101 22.15 40.29 12.27
C PHE A 101 23.53 40.01 11.65
N SER A 102 23.72 38.85 11.01
CA SER A 102 24.98 38.54 10.33
C SER A 102 25.11 39.32 9.03
N THR A 103 26.25 39.97 8.82
CA THR A 103 26.60 40.67 7.58
C THR A 103 26.79 39.75 6.37
N HIS A 104 26.89 38.43 6.61
CA HIS A 104 27.14 37.40 5.61
C HIS A 104 26.11 36.27 5.77
N GLN A 105 24.84 36.57 5.48
CA GLN A 105 23.82 35.51 5.43
C GLN A 105 24.10 34.59 4.23
N PRO A 106 23.92 33.27 4.38
CA PRO A 106 24.10 32.35 3.28
C PRO A 106 23.07 32.64 2.18
N GLU A 107 23.51 32.63 0.92
CA GLU A 107 22.58 32.76 -0.19
C GLU A 107 21.60 31.59 -0.18
N PRO A 108 20.28 31.85 -0.20
CA PRO A 108 19.30 30.79 -0.21
C PRO A 108 19.31 30.17 -1.61
N THR A 109 19.99 29.03 -1.76
CA THR A 109 20.07 28.25 -3.01
C THR A 109 19.30 26.95 -2.87
N ALA A 110 18.91 26.33 -3.99
CA ALA A 110 18.21 25.03 -3.94
C ALA A 110 19.02 23.94 -3.24
N SER A 111 20.35 23.93 -3.42
CA SER A 111 21.27 22.99 -2.78
C SER A 111 21.40 23.20 -1.27
N LEU A 112 21.06 24.39 -0.75
CA LEU A 112 21.02 24.67 0.67
C LEU A 112 19.62 24.40 1.25
N ILE A 113 18.58 24.90 0.59
CA ILE A 113 17.22 24.93 1.12
C ILE A 113 16.57 23.54 1.13
N ILE A 114 16.74 22.74 0.06
CA ILE A 114 16.08 21.42 -0.02
C ILE A 114 16.60 20.47 1.07
N PRO A 115 17.93 20.28 1.24
CA PRO A 115 18.44 19.40 2.29
C PRO A 115 18.13 19.91 3.70
N ALA A 116 18.25 21.22 3.93
CA ALA A 116 17.89 21.82 5.22
C ALA A 116 16.41 21.59 5.56
N PHE A 117 15.50 21.75 4.60
CA PHE A 117 14.07 21.51 4.81
C PHE A 117 13.78 20.02 5.06
N ARG A 118 14.44 19.11 4.33
CA ARG A 118 14.30 17.66 4.52
C ARG A 118 14.62 17.25 5.95
N LEU A 119 15.79 17.65 6.45
CA LEU A 119 16.20 17.33 7.82
C LEU A 119 15.37 18.07 8.87
N ALA A 120 14.96 19.32 8.59
CA ALA A 120 14.03 20.05 9.43
C ALA A 120 12.67 19.32 9.56
N ASN A 121 12.20 18.69 8.48
CA ASN A 121 10.99 17.88 8.50
C ASN A 121 11.19 16.55 9.24
N MET A 122 12.29 15.85 8.97
CA MET A 122 12.62 14.57 9.58
C MET A 122 12.75 14.66 11.10
N TRP A 123 13.37 15.73 11.61
CA TRP A 123 13.57 15.96 13.05
C TRP A 123 12.58 16.99 13.63
N ASN A 124 11.50 17.29 12.92
CA ASN A 124 10.42 18.15 13.39
C ASN A 124 10.87 19.52 13.96
N PHE A 125 11.77 20.21 13.26
CA PHE A 125 12.08 21.62 13.49
C PHE A 125 10.96 22.51 12.92
N LYS A 126 9.87 22.69 13.68
CA LYS A 126 8.68 23.40 13.22
C LYS A 126 8.97 24.84 12.76
N GLU A 127 9.58 25.65 13.62
CA GLU A 127 9.89 27.07 13.32
C GLU A 127 10.81 27.21 12.11
N LEU A 128 11.77 26.28 11.96
CA LEU A 128 12.70 26.27 10.83
C LEU A 128 12.00 25.94 9.52
N ARG A 129 11.05 24.99 9.52
CA ARG A 129 10.23 24.68 8.33
C ARG A 129 9.38 25.88 7.92
N GLU A 130 8.77 26.55 8.89
CA GLU A 130 7.98 27.77 8.63
C GLU A 130 8.84 28.89 8.04
N TYR A 131 10.10 29.02 8.48
CA TYR A 131 11.07 29.96 7.91
C TYR A 131 11.55 29.57 6.49
N LEU A 132 11.84 28.29 6.26
CA LEU A 132 12.38 27.80 4.99
C LEU A 132 11.35 27.72 3.86
N MET A 133 10.06 27.53 4.19
CA MET A 133 8.99 27.42 3.20
C MET A 133 8.90 28.62 2.23
N PRO A 134 8.81 29.88 2.69
CA PRO A 134 8.78 31.02 1.76
C PRO A 134 10.08 31.18 0.95
N LEU A 135 11.23 30.81 1.52
CA LEU A 135 12.51 30.84 0.80
C LEU A 135 12.56 29.78 -0.31
N ALA A 136 12.04 28.58 -0.06
CA ALA A 136 11.89 27.54 -1.06
C ALA A 136 10.95 27.98 -2.20
N GLU A 137 9.86 28.68 -1.90
CA GLU A 137 8.97 29.22 -2.92
C GLU A 137 9.66 30.24 -3.83
N GLN A 138 10.53 31.07 -3.25
CA GLN A 138 11.20 32.14 -3.98
C GLN A 138 12.36 31.62 -4.85
N VAL A 139 13.14 30.67 -4.33
CA VAL A 139 14.45 30.28 -4.89
C VAL A 139 14.34 29.09 -5.84
N LEU A 140 13.41 28.18 -5.59
CA LEU A 140 13.35 26.94 -6.37
C LEU A 140 12.82 27.23 -7.77
N ASN A 141 13.51 26.70 -8.78
CA ASN A 141 12.99 26.68 -10.14
C ASN A 141 11.78 25.72 -10.22
N ASP A 142 11.01 25.79 -11.29
CA ASP A 142 9.78 25.00 -11.45
C ASP A 142 10.00 23.48 -11.31
N ALA A 143 11.13 22.94 -11.79
CA ALA A 143 11.42 21.51 -11.66
C ALA A 143 11.71 21.13 -10.20
N SER A 144 12.50 21.94 -9.50
CA SER A 144 12.79 21.78 -8.08
C SER A 144 11.55 21.98 -7.22
N LYS A 145 10.65 22.92 -7.56
CA LYS A 145 9.35 23.10 -6.88
C LYS A 145 8.46 21.88 -7.00
N ILE A 146 8.40 21.25 -8.18
CA ILE A 146 7.63 20.02 -8.39
C ILE A 146 8.21 18.87 -7.56
N ALA A 147 9.53 18.68 -7.57
CA ALA A 147 10.19 17.65 -6.78
C ALA A 147 9.95 17.88 -5.27
N PHE A 148 10.17 19.11 -4.81
CA PHE A 148 9.95 19.52 -3.42
C PHE A 148 8.49 19.36 -2.98
N ALA A 149 7.53 19.76 -3.83
CA ALA A 149 6.10 19.63 -3.54
C ALA A 149 5.63 18.17 -3.46
N ARG A 150 6.24 17.27 -4.25
CA ARG A 150 5.98 15.83 -4.17
C ARG A 150 6.55 15.21 -2.91
N GLU A 151 7.77 15.61 -2.56
CA GLU A 151 8.48 15.08 -1.39
C GLU A 151 7.84 15.54 -0.07
N PHE A 152 7.40 16.80 0.02
CA PHE A 152 6.87 17.40 1.25
C PHE A 152 5.36 17.70 1.20
N HIS A 153 4.65 17.17 0.20
CA HIS A 153 3.21 17.28 0.01
C HIS A 153 2.64 18.73 -0.08
N VAL A 154 3.38 19.66 -0.70
CA VAL A 154 2.99 21.08 -0.89
C VAL A 154 2.19 21.27 -2.19
N GLN A 155 0.95 20.78 -2.23
CA GLN A 155 0.14 20.67 -3.45
C GLN A 155 -0.08 22.01 -4.19
N GLN A 156 -0.15 23.13 -3.46
CA GLN A 156 -0.40 24.45 -4.04
C GLN A 156 0.73 24.96 -4.97
N TRP A 157 1.94 24.41 -4.89
CA TRP A 157 3.07 24.84 -5.73
C TRP A 157 3.12 24.13 -7.09
N ILE A 158 2.35 23.07 -7.27
CA ILE A 158 2.42 22.22 -8.46
C ILE A 158 1.78 22.90 -9.67
N VAL A 159 0.61 23.51 -9.51
CA VAL A 159 -0.13 24.14 -10.61
C VAL A 159 0.60 25.40 -11.14
N PRO A 160 1.02 26.37 -10.31
CA PRO A 160 1.67 27.59 -10.82
C PRO A 160 3.05 27.34 -11.46
N ALA A 161 3.83 26.39 -10.92
CA ALA A 161 5.14 26.01 -11.48
C ALA A 161 5.01 25.30 -12.84
N VAL A 162 3.90 24.61 -13.08
CA VAL A 162 3.60 23.99 -14.37
C VAL A 162 3.09 25.01 -15.38
N GLU A 163 2.27 25.99 -14.94
CA GLU A 163 1.72 27.05 -15.79
C GLU A 163 2.78 28.03 -16.34
N SER A 164 3.80 28.34 -15.53
CA SER A 164 4.97 29.18 -15.90
C SER A 164 5.66 28.75 -17.21
N LYS A 165 5.70 27.44 -17.49
CA LYS A 165 6.40 26.86 -18.66
C LYS A 165 5.53 26.70 -19.91
N THR A 166 4.25 27.02 -19.85
CA THR A 166 3.26 26.69 -20.91
C THR A 166 3.35 27.57 -22.17
N HIS A 167 4.21 28.59 -22.20
CA HIS A 167 4.25 29.55 -23.32
C HIS A 167 5.18 29.22 -24.49
N THR A 168 5.99 28.15 -24.47
CA THR A 168 7.02 28.00 -25.53
C THR A 168 7.02 26.72 -26.35
N LEU A 169 6.50 25.56 -25.94
CA LEU A 169 6.64 24.36 -26.78
C LEU A 169 5.43 23.42 -26.71
N PHE A 170 4.44 23.70 -27.56
CA PHE A 170 3.48 22.72 -28.07
C PHE A 170 4.11 22.02 -29.29
N HIS A 171 4.65 20.80 -29.12
CA HIS A 171 4.36 19.67 -30.00
C HIS A 171 4.99 18.37 -29.50
N LEU A 172 4.13 17.36 -29.37
CA LEU A 172 4.38 15.91 -29.31
C LEU A 172 4.75 15.29 -27.93
N SER A 173 3.76 14.53 -27.45
CA SER A 173 3.83 13.26 -26.72
C SER A 173 4.04 13.19 -25.21
N ILE A 174 3.84 14.27 -24.45
CA ILE A 174 3.67 14.13 -22.98
C ILE A 174 2.62 15.11 -22.48
N LEU A 175 1.38 14.88 -22.90
CA LEU A 175 0.20 15.47 -22.29
C LEU A 175 -0.67 14.36 -21.69
N GLN A 176 -0.84 14.52 -20.39
CA GLN A 176 -1.89 14.00 -19.53
C GLN A 176 -1.84 12.56 -19.04
N PRO A 177 -2.33 12.36 -17.79
CA PRO A 177 -3.15 13.29 -16.94
C PRO A 177 -2.69 13.36 -15.47
N LEU A 178 -2.92 14.40 -14.65
CA LEU A 178 -4.12 15.20 -14.43
C LEU A 178 -5.35 14.34 -14.09
N VAL A 179 -5.26 13.44 -13.11
CA VAL A 179 -6.33 12.48 -12.73
C VAL A 179 -7.03 11.95 -13.97
N GLN A 180 -6.48 10.92 -14.62
CA GLN A 180 -7.30 10.17 -15.57
C GLN A 180 -8.43 9.57 -14.75
N MET A 181 -9.60 10.20 -14.79
CA MET A 181 -10.81 9.51 -14.42
C MET A 181 -10.99 8.42 -15.45
N SER A 182 -11.35 7.22 -14.99
CA SER A 182 -11.66 6.14 -15.92
C SER A 182 -12.80 6.56 -16.87
N ASP A 183 -12.65 6.24 -18.15
CA ASP A 183 -13.69 6.40 -19.15
C ASP A 183 -14.73 5.26 -19.12
N VAL A 184 -14.59 4.31 -18.18
CA VAL A 184 -15.55 3.22 -17.98
C VAL A 184 -16.85 3.79 -17.41
N LYS A 185 -17.96 3.53 -18.10
CA LYS A 185 -19.31 3.91 -17.67
C LYS A 185 -20.17 2.69 -17.39
N VAL A 186 -20.16 1.68 -18.25
CA VAL A 186 -21.04 0.52 -18.15
C VAL A 186 -20.22 -0.74 -17.90
N ILE A 187 -20.49 -1.41 -16.77
CA ILE A 187 -19.82 -2.65 -16.37
C ILE A 187 -20.86 -3.76 -16.30
N ALA A 188 -20.70 -4.80 -17.12
CA ALA A 188 -21.48 -6.02 -17.00
C ALA A 188 -20.76 -7.03 -16.11
N VAL A 189 -21.43 -7.54 -15.08
CA VAL A 189 -20.86 -8.50 -14.13
C VAL A 189 -21.56 -9.86 -14.26
N ALA A 190 -20.80 -10.87 -14.66
CA ALA A 190 -21.24 -12.27 -14.70
C ALA A 190 -20.81 -12.99 -13.41
N GLY A 191 -21.73 -13.69 -12.74
CA GLY A 191 -21.44 -14.35 -11.47
C GLY A 191 -21.58 -13.43 -10.24
N ALA A 192 -22.36 -12.36 -10.36
CA ALA A 192 -22.57 -11.34 -9.33
C ALA A 192 -23.04 -11.86 -7.96
N SER A 193 -23.76 -12.97 -7.90
CA SER A 193 -24.23 -13.55 -6.63
C SER A 193 -23.22 -14.49 -5.96
N GLY A 194 -22.08 -14.75 -6.61
CA GLY A 194 -21.03 -15.62 -6.10
C GLY A 194 -20.16 -14.96 -5.03
N TYR A 195 -19.23 -15.74 -4.48
CA TYR A 195 -18.34 -15.31 -3.40
C TYR A 195 -17.49 -14.09 -3.77
N VAL A 196 -16.90 -14.09 -4.98
CA VAL A 196 -16.12 -12.96 -5.51
C VAL A 196 -17.04 -11.85 -6.05
N GLY A 197 -18.07 -12.23 -6.80
CA GLY A 197 -18.94 -11.28 -7.51
C GLY A 197 -19.70 -10.35 -6.57
N LYS A 198 -20.21 -10.86 -5.45
CA LYS A 198 -21.05 -10.08 -4.53
C LYS A 198 -20.32 -8.85 -3.96
N PRO A 199 -19.16 -8.99 -3.27
CA PRO A 199 -18.46 -7.84 -2.72
C PRO A 199 -17.93 -6.90 -3.81
N VAL A 200 -17.59 -7.42 -5.00
CA VAL A 200 -17.19 -6.55 -6.11
C VAL A 200 -18.35 -5.68 -6.59
N VAL A 201 -19.54 -6.25 -6.79
CA VAL A 201 -20.75 -5.48 -7.14
C VAL A 201 -21.09 -4.48 -6.04
N ASP A 202 -20.92 -4.85 -4.76
CA ASP A 202 -21.13 -3.94 -3.64
C ASP A 202 -20.25 -2.67 -3.75
N GLU A 203 -18.95 -2.83 -3.99
CA GLU A 203 -18.03 -1.69 -4.12
C GLU A 203 -18.25 -0.92 -5.44
N LEU A 204 -18.63 -1.58 -6.54
CA LEU A 204 -19.00 -0.90 -7.79
C LEU A 204 -20.24 0.00 -7.62
N LEU A 205 -21.30 -0.52 -6.97
CA LEU A 205 -22.51 0.26 -6.70
C LEU A 205 -22.24 1.39 -5.70
N LYS A 206 -21.40 1.15 -4.69
CA LYS A 206 -21.00 2.15 -3.69
C LYS A 206 -20.16 3.28 -4.29
N ALA A 207 -19.34 3.00 -5.31
CA ALA A 207 -18.61 4.04 -6.04
C ALA A 207 -19.55 5.04 -6.71
N GLY A 208 -20.73 4.60 -7.15
CA GLY A 208 -21.80 5.46 -7.68
C GLY A 208 -21.49 6.10 -9.04
N THR A 209 -20.39 5.71 -9.69
CA THR A 209 -19.93 6.27 -10.97
C THR A 209 -20.22 5.37 -12.18
N PHE A 210 -20.71 4.16 -11.96
CA PHE A 210 -20.92 3.14 -13.00
C PHE A 210 -22.39 2.77 -13.16
N GLU A 211 -22.82 2.51 -14.40
CA GLU A 211 -23.97 1.67 -14.69
C GLU A 211 -23.55 0.21 -14.52
N VAL A 212 -24.04 -0.46 -13.47
CA VAL A 212 -23.74 -1.86 -13.21
C VAL A 212 -24.85 -2.74 -13.81
N ARG A 213 -24.48 -3.66 -14.69
CA ARG A 213 -25.36 -4.61 -15.34
C ARG A 213 -25.09 -6.03 -14.86
N ILE A 214 -26.03 -6.64 -14.16
CA ILE A 214 -25.90 -8.01 -13.67
C ILE A 214 -26.33 -8.99 -14.74
N LEU A 215 -25.41 -9.88 -15.15
CA LEU A 215 -25.71 -11.03 -15.99
C LEU A 215 -25.96 -12.25 -15.09
N THR A 216 -27.20 -12.72 -15.06
CA THR A 216 -27.60 -13.89 -14.28
C THR A 216 -28.36 -14.88 -15.15
N ARG A 217 -28.41 -16.15 -14.74
CA ARG A 217 -29.26 -17.13 -15.43
C ARG A 217 -30.72 -16.70 -15.27
N LYS A 218 -31.59 -17.07 -16.21
CA LYS A 218 -33.04 -16.77 -16.13
C LYS A 218 -33.66 -17.19 -14.80
N SER A 219 -33.27 -18.37 -14.28
CA SER A 219 -33.71 -18.86 -12.97
C SER A 219 -33.17 -18.08 -11.77
N GLY A 220 -32.11 -17.29 -11.96
CA GLY A 220 -31.48 -16.48 -10.92
C GLY A 220 -31.96 -15.04 -10.86
N VAL A 221 -32.85 -14.60 -11.74
CA VAL A 221 -33.35 -13.22 -11.78
C VAL A 221 -34.02 -12.85 -10.46
N ASP A 222 -34.88 -13.72 -9.92
CA ASP A 222 -35.62 -13.47 -8.67
C ASP A 222 -34.85 -13.85 -7.40
N GLY A 223 -33.55 -14.17 -7.52
CA GLY A 223 -32.70 -14.46 -6.37
C GLY A 223 -32.52 -13.24 -5.48
N SER A 224 -32.56 -13.42 -4.15
CA SER A 224 -32.51 -12.33 -3.17
C SER A 224 -31.33 -11.37 -3.35
N VAL A 225 -30.12 -11.89 -3.63
CA VAL A 225 -28.92 -11.09 -3.87
C VAL A 225 -29.06 -10.24 -5.14
N VAL A 226 -29.60 -10.81 -6.21
CA VAL A 226 -29.80 -10.09 -7.49
C VAL A 226 -30.86 -8.99 -7.32
N GLN A 227 -31.93 -9.27 -6.58
CA GLN A 227 -32.96 -8.29 -6.27
C GLN A 227 -32.42 -7.16 -5.37
N ASP A 228 -31.55 -7.45 -4.39
CA ASP A 228 -30.87 -6.41 -3.60
C ASP A 228 -30.02 -5.48 -4.47
N PHE A 229 -29.24 -6.02 -5.41
CA PHE A 229 -28.48 -5.17 -6.35
C PHE A 229 -29.39 -4.33 -7.23
N LYS A 230 -30.52 -4.89 -7.65
CA LYS A 230 -31.52 -4.15 -8.44
C LYS A 230 -32.11 -2.97 -7.67
N THR A 231 -32.44 -3.14 -6.38
CA THR A 231 -32.96 -2.03 -5.55
C THR A 231 -31.90 -0.95 -5.32
N ARG A 232 -30.61 -1.30 -5.40
CA ARG A 232 -29.47 -0.39 -5.27
C ARG A 232 -29.00 0.24 -6.59
N GLY A 233 -29.75 0.03 -7.69
CA GLY A 233 -29.54 0.70 -8.96
C GLY A 233 -28.88 -0.13 -10.06
N ALA A 234 -28.59 -1.42 -9.83
CA ALA A 234 -28.12 -2.29 -10.89
C ALA A 234 -29.26 -2.66 -11.87
N SER A 235 -28.94 -2.80 -13.15
CA SER A 235 -29.82 -3.47 -14.11
C SER A 235 -29.60 -4.98 -14.05
N VAL A 236 -30.66 -5.77 -14.29
CA VAL A 236 -30.60 -7.24 -14.22
C VAL A 236 -31.02 -7.83 -15.56
N HIS A 237 -30.14 -8.65 -16.13
CA HIS A 237 -30.35 -9.31 -17.40
C HIS A 237 -30.29 -10.82 -17.20
N GLY A 238 -31.43 -11.47 -17.37
CA GLY A 238 -31.54 -12.93 -17.37
C GLY A 238 -31.11 -13.48 -18.73
N VAL A 239 -30.02 -14.26 -18.76
CA VAL A 239 -29.41 -14.79 -19.99
C VAL A 239 -29.23 -16.31 -19.94
N SER A 240 -29.12 -16.94 -21.10
CA SER A 240 -28.50 -18.26 -21.24
C SER A 240 -27.02 -18.09 -21.59
N TYR A 241 -26.11 -18.68 -20.81
CA TYR A 241 -24.68 -18.64 -21.12
C TYR A 241 -24.27 -19.56 -22.29
N GLU A 242 -25.21 -20.38 -22.76
CA GLU A 242 -25.04 -21.22 -23.96
C GLU A 242 -25.50 -20.53 -25.25
N ASP A 243 -26.17 -19.37 -25.13
CA ASP A 243 -26.70 -18.61 -26.27
C ASP A 243 -25.88 -17.33 -26.47
N GLU A 244 -24.88 -17.39 -27.36
CA GLU A 244 -24.01 -16.25 -27.67
C GLU A 244 -24.77 -15.03 -28.21
N SER A 245 -25.90 -15.23 -28.90
CA SER A 245 -26.72 -14.12 -29.41
C SER A 245 -27.49 -13.42 -28.29
N GLU A 246 -28.00 -14.18 -27.32
CA GLU A 246 -28.62 -13.61 -26.11
C GLU A 246 -27.59 -12.84 -25.28
N LEU A 247 -26.39 -13.39 -25.12
CA LEU A 247 -25.27 -12.71 -24.44
C LEU A 247 -24.86 -11.43 -25.17
N GLU A 248 -24.67 -11.46 -26.49
CA GLU A 248 -24.31 -10.28 -27.28
C GLU A 248 -25.33 -9.16 -27.09
N ASN A 249 -26.62 -9.48 -27.16
CA ASN A 249 -27.68 -8.50 -26.96
C ASN A 249 -27.66 -7.88 -25.56
N ALA A 250 -27.37 -8.68 -24.52
CA ALA A 250 -27.21 -8.17 -23.16
C ALA A 250 -25.96 -7.30 -22.98
N LEU A 251 -24.95 -7.47 -23.82
CA LEU A 251 -23.66 -6.77 -23.77
C LEU A 251 -23.57 -5.51 -24.63
N LYS A 252 -24.61 -5.19 -25.43
CA LYS A 252 -24.63 -3.95 -26.22
C LYS A 252 -24.45 -2.72 -25.32
N GLY A 253 -23.50 -1.86 -25.69
CA GLY A 253 -23.16 -0.64 -24.97
C GLY A 253 -22.36 -0.84 -23.69
N VAL A 254 -21.89 -2.07 -23.40
CA VAL A 254 -21.03 -2.35 -22.24
C VAL A 254 -19.59 -1.97 -22.55
N ASP A 255 -18.94 -1.23 -21.64
CA ASP A 255 -17.52 -0.91 -21.75
C ASP A 255 -16.64 -2.07 -21.28
N VAL A 256 -16.98 -2.63 -20.12
CA VAL A 256 -16.21 -3.68 -19.45
C VAL A 256 -17.10 -4.85 -19.08
N VAL A 257 -16.68 -6.05 -19.43
CA VAL A 257 -17.26 -7.29 -18.90
C VAL A 257 -16.35 -7.82 -17.80
N LEU A 258 -16.90 -7.97 -16.60
CA LEU A 258 -16.22 -8.55 -15.45
C LEU A 258 -16.80 -9.92 -15.14
N SER A 259 -16.02 -10.96 -15.39
CA SER A 259 -16.40 -12.34 -15.06
C SER A 259 -15.92 -12.70 -13.66
N THR A 260 -16.85 -13.07 -12.79
CA THR A 260 -16.58 -13.67 -11.46
C THR A 260 -17.23 -15.04 -11.36
N LEU A 261 -17.29 -15.76 -12.48
CA LEU A 261 -17.85 -17.10 -12.57
C LEU A 261 -16.99 -18.10 -11.79
N ASN A 262 -17.65 -19.08 -11.15
CA ASN A 262 -16.96 -20.17 -10.46
C ASN A 262 -16.31 -21.16 -11.45
N ALA A 263 -15.62 -22.18 -10.94
CA ALA A 263 -14.91 -23.16 -11.77
C ALA A 263 -15.73 -23.76 -12.92
N GLY A 264 -16.99 -24.17 -12.65
CA GLY A 264 -17.86 -24.70 -13.71
C GLY A 264 -18.26 -23.65 -14.77
N GLY A 265 -18.34 -22.38 -14.38
CA GLY A 265 -18.56 -21.28 -15.33
C GLY A 265 -17.29 -20.89 -16.10
N ILE A 266 -16.10 -21.08 -15.54
CA ILE A 266 -14.81 -20.86 -16.22
C ILE A 266 -14.65 -21.85 -17.38
N THR A 267 -14.92 -23.14 -17.13
CA THR A 267 -14.73 -24.19 -18.14
C THR A 267 -15.82 -24.21 -19.23
N GLY A 268 -17.06 -23.82 -18.90
CA GLY A 268 -18.18 -23.83 -19.85
C GLY A 268 -18.58 -22.46 -20.40
N ALA A 269 -19.03 -21.56 -19.53
CA ALA A 269 -19.74 -20.33 -19.91
C ALA A 269 -18.82 -19.18 -20.35
N GLN A 270 -17.61 -19.09 -19.80
CA GLN A 270 -16.72 -17.94 -20.01
C GLN A 270 -16.22 -17.77 -21.46
N PRO A 271 -15.90 -18.85 -22.22
CA PRO A 271 -15.56 -18.73 -23.64
C PRO A 271 -16.70 -18.12 -24.48
N ASN A 272 -17.95 -18.51 -24.22
CA ASN A 272 -19.11 -17.95 -24.92
C ASN A 272 -19.32 -16.48 -24.55
N LEU A 273 -19.13 -16.13 -23.27
CA LEU A 273 -19.18 -14.74 -22.82
C LEU A 273 -18.11 -13.87 -23.48
N LEU A 274 -16.90 -14.40 -23.68
CA LEU A 274 -15.82 -13.71 -24.38
C LEU A 274 -16.15 -13.48 -25.86
N ARG A 275 -16.68 -14.49 -26.57
CA ARG A 275 -17.12 -14.34 -27.98
C ARG A 275 -18.25 -13.33 -28.12
N ALA A 276 -19.25 -13.39 -27.25
CA ALA A 276 -20.32 -12.41 -27.20
C ALA A 276 -19.80 -10.99 -26.89
N SER A 277 -18.78 -10.87 -26.04
CA SER A 277 -18.13 -9.58 -25.73
C SER A 277 -17.46 -8.99 -26.97
N LYS A 278 -16.78 -9.81 -27.79
CA LYS A 278 -16.22 -9.37 -29.08
C LYS A 278 -17.32 -8.85 -30.00
N SER A 279 -18.38 -9.64 -30.21
CA SER A 279 -19.49 -9.27 -31.11
C SER A 279 -20.21 -8.00 -30.66
N ALA A 280 -20.36 -7.80 -29.36
CA ALA A 280 -20.99 -6.61 -28.79
C ALA A 280 -20.10 -5.35 -28.78
N GLY A 281 -18.82 -5.47 -29.11
CA GLY A 281 -17.87 -4.36 -29.11
C GLY A 281 -17.42 -3.93 -27.71
N VAL A 282 -17.38 -4.86 -26.76
CA VAL A 282 -16.85 -4.62 -25.40
C VAL A 282 -15.40 -4.18 -25.48
N LYS A 283 -15.03 -3.15 -24.72
CA LYS A 283 -13.71 -2.51 -24.81
C LYS A 283 -12.64 -3.21 -23.95
N LEU A 284 -13.07 -3.95 -22.92
CA LEU A 284 -12.21 -4.76 -22.05
C LEU A 284 -12.97 -5.94 -21.45
N PHE A 285 -12.36 -7.13 -21.48
CA PHE A 285 -12.88 -8.31 -20.79
C PHE A 285 -11.97 -8.69 -19.62
N MET A 286 -12.50 -8.69 -18.40
CA MET A 286 -11.80 -9.11 -17.20
C MET A 286 -12.24 -10.55 -16.85
N PRO A 287 -11.45 -11.58 -17.21
CA PRO A 287 -11.79 -12.98 -16.96
C PRO A 287 -11.85 -13.31 -15.46
N SER A 288 -12.49 -14.45 -15.14
CA SER A 288 -12.56 -14.94 -13.76
C SER A 288 -11.24 -15.59 -13.38
N GLU A 289 -10.27 -14.74 -13.04
CA GLU A 289 -8.92 -15.15 -12.69
C GLU A 289 -8.72 -15.27 -11.19
N PHE A 290 -9.00 -14.19 -10.45
CA PHE A 290 -9.03 -14.05 -8.98
C PHE A 290 -8.44 -15.25 -8.21
N GLY A 291 -7.13 -15.43 -8.28
CA GLY A 291 -6.46 -16.58 -7.69
C GLY A 291 -4.98 -16.63 -8.02
N ASP A 292 -4.48 -17.86 -8.12
CA ASP A 292 -3.08 -18.16 -8.43
C ASP A 292 -2.73 -17.87 -9.90
N PRO A 293 -1.44 -17.60 -10.18
CA PRO A 293 -0.89 -17.70 -11.52
C PRO A 293 -1.28 -19.00 -12.22
N PHE A 294 -1.57 -18.93 -13.51
CA PHE A 294 -2.07 -20.06 -14.30
C PHE A 294 -1.11 -20.48 -15.43
N GLU A 295 0.09 -19.91 -15.47
CA GLU A 295 1.14 -20.27 -16.42
C GLU A 295 1.86 -21.57 -16.00
N GLY A 296 2.16 -22.46 -16.94
CA GLY A 296 2.84 -23.74 -16.69
C GLY A 296 2.25 -24.94 -17.43
N GLU A 297 2.99 -26.05 -17.46
CA GLU A 297 2.52 -27.34 -18.00
C GLU A 297 1.74 -28.09 -16.92
N GLU A 298 0.41 -28.19 -17.05
CA GLU A 298 -0.41 -28.78 -16.00
C GLU A 298 -1.60 -29.59 -16.49
N GLU A 299 -1.86 -30.67 -15.76
CA GLU A 299 -2.93 -31.65 -15.98
C GLU A 299 -4.33 -31.14 -15.58
N ALA A 300 -4.41 -30.20 -14.63
CA ALA A 300 -5.67 -29.76 -14.04
C ALA A 300 -6.52 -28.94 -15.03
N GLU A 301 -7.79 -29.29 -15.14
CA GLU A 301 -8.71 -28.72 -16.14
C GLU A 301 -8.90 -27.20 -15.98
N ILE A 302 -8.92 -26.70 -14.74
CA ILE A 302 -9.18 -25.29 -14.44
C ILE A 302 -8.09 -24.36 -14.98
N PHE A 303 -6.81 -24.70 -14.77
CA PHE A 303 -5.69 -23.89 -15.25
C PHE A 303 -5.54 -23.99 -16.78
N ARG A 304 -5.85 -25.17 -17.35
CA ARG A 304 -5.96 -25.31 -18.81
C ARG A 304 -7.04 -24.37 -19.37
N ALA A 305 -8.23 -24.37 -18.80
CA ALA A 305 -9.33 -23.51 -19.26
C ALA A 305 -8.99 -22.02 -19.22
N LYS A 306 -8.32 -21.55 -18.15
CA LYS A 306 -7.81 -20.17 -18.05
C LYS A 306 -6.83 -19.85 -19.18
N ARG A 307 -5.82 -20.70 -19.41
CA ARG A 307 -4.87 -20.50 -20.52
C ARG A 307 -5.53 -20.49 -21.90
N GLU A 308 -6.46 -21.41 -22.15
CA GLU A 308 -7.19 -21.46 -23.43
C GLU A 308 -8.07 -20.23 -23.65
N LEU A 309 -8.66 -19.68 -22.58
CA LEU A 309 -9.39 -18.42 -22.66
C LEU A 309 -8.50 -17.24 -23.06
N HIS A 310 -7.29 -17.14 -22.51
CA HIS A 310 -6.33 -16.09 -22.88
C HIS A 310 -5.86 -16.23 -24.33
N LYS A 311 -5.64 -17.46 -24.81
CA LYS A 311 -5.35 -17.72 -26.23
C LYS A 311 -6.52 -17.29 -27.11
N LEU A 312 -7.74 -17.68 -26.74
CA LEU A 312 -8.95 -17.30 -27.47
C LEU A 312 -9.14 -15.77 -27.49
N ALA A 313 -8.88 -15.08 -26.38
CA ALA A 313 -8.98 -13.62 -26.33
C ALA A 313 -7.99 -12.95 -27.30
N LYS A 314 -6.77 -13.46 -27.38
CA LYS A 314 -5.75 -13.01 -28.35
C LYS A 314 -6.18 -13.29 -29.79
N GLU A 315 -6.72 -14.47 -30.08
CA GLU A 315 -7.23 -14.83 -31.41
C GLU A 315 -8.41 -13.96 -31.85
N LEU A 316 -9.28 -13.60 -30.91
CA LEU A 316 -10.44 -12.73 -31.15
C LEU A 316 -10.08 -11.24 -31.11
N GLU A 317 -8.84 -10.88 -30.78
CA GLU A 317 -8.41 -9.50 -30.55
C GLU A 317 -9.35 -8.77 -29.58
N VAL A 318 -9.64 -9.41 -28.43
CA VAL A 318 -10.38 -8.82 -27.31
C VAL A 318 -9.37 -8.47 -26.23
N PRO A 319 -9.19 -7.19 -25.88
CA PRO A 319 -8.32 -6.81 -24.79
C PRO A 319 -8.77 -7.41 -23.46
N ILE A 320 -7.83 -7.93 -22.67
CA ILE A 320 -8.13 -8.51 -21.36
C ILE A 320 -7.34 -7.89 -20.21
N THR A 321 -7.89 -7.95 -18.99
CA THR A 321 -7.14 -7.72 -17.76
C THR A 321 -7.30 -8.92 -16.83
N ALA A 322 -6.25 -9.69 -16.61
CA ALA A 322 -6.24 -10.72 -15.59
C ALA A 322 -5.85 -10.13 -14.23
N ILE A 323 -6.57 -10.51 -13.17
CA ILE A 323 -6.23 -10.10 -11.80
C ILE A 323 -5.80 -11.35 -11.03
N LEU A 324 -4.54 -11.38 -10.63
CA LEU A 324 -3.96 -12.41 -9.79
C LEU A 324 -3.93 -11.91 -8.34
N THR A 325 -4.44 -12.72 -7.42
CA THR A 325 -4.67 -12.29 -6.03
C THR A 325 -4.04 -13.23 -5.01
N GLY A 326 -3.54 -14.38 -5.46
CA GLY A 326 -3.27 -15.52 -4.58
C GLY A 326 -4.56 -16.02 -3.93
N LEU A 327 -4.45 -16.59 -2.73
CA LEU A 327 -5.57 -17.18 -2.01
C LEU A 327 -6.37 -16.14 -1.21
N PHE A 328 -7.69 -16.35 -1.09
CA PHE A 328 -8.55 -15.57 -0.20
C PHE A 328 -8.57 -16.24 1.16
N PRO A 329 -7.96 -15.65 2.21
CA PRO A 329 -7.94 -16.31 3.51
C PRO A 329 -9.35 -16.50 4.11
N ASP A 330 -10.29 -15.60 3.78
CA ASP A 330 -11.69 -15.67 4.18
C ASP A 330 -12.53 -16.72 3.44
N TYR A 331 -11.92 -17.46 2.51
CA TYR A 331 -12.54 -18.56 1.75
C TYR A 331 -11.74 -19.87 1.83
N CYS A 332 -10.42 -19.79 1.75
CA CYS A 332 -9.52 -20.92 1.57
C CYS A 332 -9.09 -21.57 2.91
N LEU A 333 -9.19 -20.85 4.04
CA LEU A 333 -8.89 -21.41 5.35
C LEU A 333 -10.07 -22.25 5.90
N VAL A 334 -10.38 -23.33 5.19
CA VAL A 334 -11.49 -24.25 5.49
C VAL A 334 -11.03 -25.71 5.58
N PRO A 335 -11.79 -26.61 6.25
CA PRO A 335 -11.40 -28.01 6.40
C PRO A 335 -11.15 -28.75 5.08
N ALA A 336 -11.90 -28.40 4.01
CA ALA A 336 -11.72 -29.01 2.70
C ALA A 336 -10.35 -28.73 2.04
N MET A 337 -9.63 -27.72 2.53
CA MET A 337 -8.27 -27.37 2.12
C MET A 337 -7.23 -27.69 3.21
N GLY A 338 -7.61 -28.48 4.22
CA GLY A 338 -6.72 -28.88 5.31
C GLY A 338 -6.75 -27.97 6.53
N TRP A 339 -7.59 -26.93 6.58
CA TRP A 339 -7.61 -25.98 7.72
C TRP A 339 -8.82 -26.24 8.63
N ASN A 340 -8.66 -27.11 9.64
CA ASN A 340 -9.71 -27.42 10.60
C ASN A 340 -9.40 -26.86 12.00
N PHE A 341 -9.53 -25.54 12.13
CA PHE A 341 -9.25 -24.84 13.39
C PHE A 341 -10.18 -25.24 14.54
N GLU A 342 -11.43 -25.64 14.26
CA GLU A 342 -12.37 -26.12 15.28
C GLU A 342 -11.88 -27.42 15.92
N ALA A 343 -11.43 -28.38 15.09
CA ALA A 343 -10.81 -29.62 15.56
C ALA A 343 -9.35 -29.43 16.01
N LYS A 344 -8.81 -28.21 15.91
CA LYS A 344 -7.39 -27.88 16.14
C LYS A 344 -6.44 -28.75 15.32
N ALA A 345 -6.81 -29.07 14.09
CA ALA A 345 -6.04 -29.91 13.18
C ALA A 345 -5.81 -29.19 11.85
N VAL A 346 -4.58 -29.28 11.33
CA VAL A 346 -4.21 -28.71 10.03
C VAL A 346 -3.45 -29.75 9.21
N ASP A 347 -3.84 -29.93 7.96
CA ASP A 347 -3.14 -30.71 6.95
C ASP A 347 -2.34 -29.76 6.05
N ILE A 348 -1.02 -29.92 6.01
CA ILE A 348 -0.10 -29.13 5.18
C ILE A 348 0.47 -30.02 4.08
N TRP A 349 0.40 -29.54 2.84
CA TRP A 349 0.98 -30.22 1.69
C TRP A 349 2.41 -29.71 1.43
N GLY A 350 3.34 -30.63 1.15
CA GLY A 350 4.75 -30.31 0.99
C GLY A 350 5.43 -29.95 2.32
N THR A 351 6.37 -29.02 2.29
CA THR A 351 7.10 -28.57 3.50
C THR A 351 6.30 -27.56 4.33
N GLY A 352 5.34 -26.86 3.71
CA GLY A 352 4.62 -25.73 4.32
C GLY A 352 5.41 -24.42 4.38
N ASP A 353 6.61 -24.37 3.81
CA ASP A 353 7.52 -23.21 3.85
C ASP A 353 7.50 -22.36 2.57
N GLU A 354 6.73 -22.77 1.57
CA GLU A 354 6.54 -21.98 0.36
C GLU A 354 5.71 -20.72 0.65
N LYS A 355 6.13 -19.60 0.06
CA LYS A 355 5.44 -18.31 0.26
C LYS A 355 4.14 -18.27 -0.54
N ILE A 356 3.05 -17.89 0.13
CA ILE A 356 1.71 -17.81 -0.45
C ILE A 356 1.25 -16.35 -0.36
N THR A 357 0.76 -15.82 -1.48
CA THR A 357 0.08 -14.53 -1.50
C THR A 357 -1.32 -14.71 -0.93
N TRP A 358 -1.66 -13.93 0.09
CA TRP A 358 -2.99 -13.91 0.69
C TRP A 358 -3.62 -12.55 0.48
N THR A 359 -4.81 -12.48 -0.09
CA THR A 359 -5.52 -11.20 -0.29
C THR A 359 -6.98 -11.36 0.08
N THR A 360 -7.46 -10.58 1.06
CA THR A 360 -8.83 -10.72 1.55
C THR A 360 -9.85 -10.28 0.49
N MET A 361 -11.03 -10.91 0.46
CA MET A 361 -12.06 -10.57 -0.52
C MET A 361 -12.50 -9.09 -0.46
N PRO A 362 -12.64 -8.45 0.72
CA PRO A 362 -12.91 -7.01 0.79
C PRO A 362 -11.83 -6.14 0.14
N ASP A 363 -10.56 -6.53 0.22
CA ASP A 363 -9.45 -5.77 -0.37
C ASP A 363 -9.46 -5.90 -1.89
N ILE A 364 -9.66 -7.12 -2.40
CA ILE A 364 -9.79 -7.37 -3.84
C ILE A 364 -10.96 -6.57 -4.42
N ALA A 365 -12.13 -6.57 -3.76
CA ALA A 365 -13.30 -5.84 -4.23
C ALA A 365 -13.06 -4.33 -4.32
N ARG A 366 -12.45 -3.73 -3.30
CA ARG A 366 -12.09 -2.31 -3.32
C ARG A 366 -11.08 -1.99 -4.42
N TYR A 367 -10.07 -2.86 -4.61
CA TYR A 367 -9.07 -2.68 -5.66
C TYR A 367 -9.71 -2.70 -7.05
N VAL A 368 -10.54 -3.70 -7.35
CA VAL A 368 -11.24 -3.82 -8.65
C VAL A 368 -12.10 -2.58 -8.93
N ALA A 369 -12.92 -2.17 -7.96
CA ALA A 369 -13.75 -0.97 -8.12
C ALA A 369 -12.91 0.31 -8.27
N TYR A 370 -11.79 0.41 -7.54
CA TYR A 370 -10.90 1.55 -7.63
C TYR A 370 -10.25 1.66 -9.02
N ILE A 371 -9.60 0.60 -9.51
CA ILE A 371 -8.91 0.66 -10.80
C ILE A 371 -9.88 0.93 -11.95
N LEU A 372 -11.09 0.35 -11.89
CA LEU A 372 -12.12 0.61 -12.90
C LEU A 372 -12.63 2.05 -12.88
N GLY A 373 -12.47 2.79 -11.77
CA GLY A 373 -12.88 4.19 -11.64
C GLY A 373 -11.76 5.22 -11.86
N HIS A 374 -10.50 4.81 -11.71
CA HIS A 374 -9.36 5.73 -11.61
C HIS A 374 -8.19 5.40 -12.52
N VAL A 375 -8.19 4.24 -13.17
CA VAL A 375 -7.19 3.87 -14.17
C VAL A 375 -7.84 3.98 -15.54
N PRO A 376 -7.17 4.59 -16.54
CA PRO A 376 -7.70 4.69 -17.89
C PRO A 376 -7.88 3.28 -18.45
N LEU A 377 -8.89 3.10 -19.29
CA LEU A 377 -9.11 1.80 -19.92
C LEU A 377 -7.88 1.32 -20.69
N SER A 378 -7.18 2.21 -21.40
CA SER A 378 -5.94 1.89 -22.12
C SER A 378 -4.80 1.44 -21.20
N GLY A 379 -4.81 1.83 -19.92
CA GLY A 379 -3.87 1.36 -18.91
C GLY A 379 -4.24 0.00 -18.29
N LEU A 380 -5.45 -0.51 -18.57
CA LEU A 380 -5.91 -1.83 -18.11
C LEU A 380 -5.86 -2.88 -19.22
N GLN A 381 -5.94 -2.48 -20.49
CA GLN A 381 -5.91 -3.39 -21.63
C GLN A 381 -4.60 -4.20 -21.68
N ASP A 382 -4.77 -5.51 -21.89
CA ASP A 382 -3.71 -6.51 -22.03
C ASP A 382 -2.74 -6.57 -20.84
N GLN A 383 -3.28 -6.37 -19.63
CA GLN A 383 -2.51 -6.40 -18.39
C GLN A 383 -2.75 -7.68 -17.57
N VAL A 384 -1.71 -8.13 -16.89
CA VAL A 384 -1.80 -9.09 -15.78
C VAL A 384 -1.47 -8.32 -14.50
N LEU A 385 -2.50 -8.03 -13.71
CA LEU A 385 -2.39 -7.26 -12.48
C LEU A 385 -2.27 -8.21 -11.29
N GLY A 386 -1.07 -8.30 -10.74
CA GLY A 386 -0.82 -9.03 -9.50
C GLY A 386 -1.04 -8.16 -8.27
N ILE A 387 -1.90 -8.56 -7.34
CA ILE A 387 -2.06 -7.89 -6.04
C ILE A 387 -1.75 -8.82 -4.88
N GLN A 388 -1.25 -8.23 -3.80
CA GLN A 388 -0.88 -8.93 -2.57
C GLN A 388 -1.36 -8.17 -1.35
N GLY A 389 -2.15 -8.83 -0.51
CA GLY A 389 -2.52 -8.34 0.82
C GLY A 389 -1.48 -8.65 1.89
N ASP A 390 -1.08 -9.91 1.98
CA ASP A 390 -0.08 -10.45 2.90
C ASP A 390 0.72 -11.56 2.20
N LEU A 391 1.89 -11.90 2.73
CA LEU A 391 2.78 -12.91 2.18
C LEU A 391 3.28 -13.83 3.29
N LYS A 392 2.66 -15.02 3.40
CA LYS A 392 2.91 -15.97 4.49
C LYS A 392 2.99 -17.40 3.97
N THR A 393 3.79 -18.22 4.62
CA THR A 393 3.81 -19.68 4.42
C THR A 393 2.71 -20.35 5.22
N ALA A 394 2.36 -21.61 4.91
CA ALA A 394 1.39 -22.36 5.71
C ALA A 394 1.84 -22.50 7.17
N ASN A 395 3.14 -22.73 7.40
CA ASN A 395 3.71 -22.81 8.75
C ASN A 395 3.64 -21.47 9.51
N GLU A 396 3.84 -20.34 8.82
CA GLU A 396 3.65 -19.01 9.41
C GLU A 396 2.18 -18.75 9.79
N VAL A 397 1.22 -19.23 8.97
CA VAL A 397 -0.23 -19.13 9.28
C VAL A 397 -0.59 -19.96 10.52
N VAL A 398 -0.07 -21.18 10.64
CA VAL A 398 -0.20 -21.99 11.86
C VAL A 398 0.33 -21.23 13.07
N ALA A 399 1.56 -20.70 12.98
CA ALA A 399 2.17 -19.96 14.08
C ALA A 399 1.34 -18.75 14.53
N LEU A 400 0.79 -17.98 13.57
CA LEU A 400 -0.11 -16.86 13.86
C LEU A 400 -1.38 -17.29 14.60
N TRP A 401 -1.99 -18.40 14.15
CA TRP A 401 -3.19 -18.93 14.81
C TRP A 401 -2.89 -19.39 16.24
N GLU A 402 -1.79 -20.14 16.44
CA GLU A 402 -1.37 -20.63 17.75
C GLU A 402 -1.02 -19.49 18.72
N GLU A 403 -0.34 -18.45 18.21
CA GLU A 403 -0.02 -17.26 18.99
C GLU A 403 -1.29 -16.53 19.44
N LYS A 404 -2.28 -16.37 18.56
CA LYS A 404 -3.54 -15.69 18.87
C LYS A 404 -4.37 -16.46 19.89
N HIS A 405 -4.46 -17.78 19.76
CA HIS A 405 -5.33 -18.64 20.58
C HIS A 405 -4.63 -19.28 21.78
N LYS A 406 -3.32 -19.04 21.95
CA LYS A 406 -2.48 -19.62 23.00
C LYS A 406 -2.66 -21.15 23.12
N THR A 407 -2.84 -21.81 21.98
CA THR A 407 -3.15 -23.24 21.86
C THR A 407 -2.41 -23.82 20.66
N LYS A 408 -1.96 -25.08 20.76
CA LYS A 408 -1.29 -25.79 19.67
C LYS A 408 -2.26 -26.46 18.70
N LEU A 409 -1.92 -26.44 17.42
CA LEU A 409 -2.58 -27.18 16.35
C LEU A 409 -1.87 -28.52 16.13
N GLN A 410 -2.62 -29.58 15.88
CA GLN A 410 -2.08 -30.82 15.37
C GLN A 410 -1.82 -30.65 13.87
N VAL A 411 -0.55 -30.58 13.48
CA VAL A 411 -0.15 -30.43 12.07
C VAL A 411 0.24 -31.77 11.49
N THR A 412 -0.39 -32.16 10.37
CA THR A 412 -0.06 -33.34 9.58
C THR A 412 0.50 -32.90 8.23
N TYR A 413 1.65 -33.42 7.83
CA TYR A 413 2.25 -33.12 6.54
C TYR A 413 1.98 -34.24 5.53
N HIS A 414 1.65 -33.85 4.31
CA HIS A 414 1.38 -34.75 3.19
C HIS A 414 2.29 -34.43 2.01
N SER A 415 2.59 -35.41 1.17
CA SER A 415 3.48 -35.21 0.03
C SER A 415 2.80 -34.47 -1.13
N ILE A 416 3.57 -33.71 -1.91
CA ILE A 416 3.05 -33.10 -3.15
C ILE A 416 2.65 -34.20 -4.16
N GLN A 417 3.31 -35.36 -4.13
CA GLN A 417 3.00 -36.50 -5.00
C GLN A 417 1.56 -36.99 -4.82
N GLU A 418 1.04 -37.01 -3.59
CA GLU A 418 -0.35 -37.38 -3.34
C GLU A 418 -1.35 -36.43 -4.03
N LEU A 419 -1.01 -35.14 -4.14
CA LEU A 419 -1.82 -34.18 -4.92
C LEU A 419 -1.71 -34.43 -6.42
N HIS A 420 -0.53 -34.79 -6.93
CA HIS A 420 -0.37 -35.20 -8.32
C HIS A 420 -1.25 -36.42 -8.64
N ASP A 421 -1.19 -37.47 -7.82
CA ASP A 421 -1.97 -38.68 -8.01
C ASP A 421 -3.48 -38.40 -7.94
N ARG A 422 -3.89 -37.54 -6.99
CA ARG A 422 -5.28 -37.06 -6.83
C ARG A 422 -5.79 -36.33 -8.06
N ILE A 423 -4.99 -35.41 -8.63
CA ILE A 423 -5.36 -34.64 -9.82
C ILE A 423 -5.34 -35.52 -11.07
N ALA A 424 -4.39 -36.45 -11.20
CA ALA A 424 -4.34 -37.39 -12.30
C ALA A 424 -5.57 -38.31 -12.32
N ALA A 425 -6.04 -38.76 -11.15
CA ALA A 425 -7.25 -39.55 -11.01
C ALA A 425 -8.54 -38.75 -11.25
N ASN A 426 -8.54 -37.44 -10.95
CA ASN A 426 -9.67 -36.55 -11.19
C ASN A 426 -9.18 -35.15 -11.63
N PRO A 427 -8.98 -34.93 -12.96
CA PRO A 427 -8.50 -33.64 -13.47
C PRO A 427 -9.43 -32.44 -13.19
N GLY A 428 -10.69 -32.71 -12.83
CA GLY A 428 -11.67 -31.71 -12.41
C GLY A 428 -11.60 -31.35 -10.92
N ASP A 429 -10.67 -31.91 -10.14
CA ASP A 429 -10.46 -31.58 -8.73
C ASP A 429 -9.78 -30.21 -8.57
N VAL A 430 -10.59 -29.16 -8.59
CA VAL A 430 -10.13 -27.77 -8.46
C VAL A 430 -9.41 -27.53 -7.14
N LEU A 431 -9.89 -28.09 -6.03
CA LEU A 431 -9.26 -27.89 -4.71
C LEU A 431 -7.91 -28.59 -4.66
N GLY A 432 -7.83 -29.83 -5.15
CA GLY A 432 -6.56 -30.55 -5.30
C GLY A 432 -5.55 -29.77 -6.13
N ALA A 433 -6.00 -29.21 -7.26
CA ALA A 433 -5.17 -28.38 -8.13
C ALA A 433 -4.63 -27.14 -7.41
N VAL A 434 -5.49 -26.37 -6.71
CA VAL A 434 -5.07 -25.20 -5.93
C VAL A 434 -4.09 -25.59 -4.81
N MET A 435 -4.37 -26.66 -4.05
CA MET A 435 -3.46 -27.13 -3.00
C MET A 435 -2.09 -27.52 -3.57
N ARG A 436 -2.03 -28.06 -4.79
CA ARG A 436 -0.76 -28.40 -5.46
C ARG A 436 0.00 -27.13 -5.84
N GLU A 437 -0.67 -26.11 -6.37
CA GLU A 437 -0.03 -24.82 -6.66
C GLU A 437 0.56 -24.18 -5.41
N THR A 438 -0.20 -24.23 -4.32
CA THR A 438 0.23 -23.71 -3.02
C THR A 438 1.46 -24.46 -2.52
N ALA A 439 1.42 -25.79 -2.51
CA ALA A 439 2.52 -26.62 -2.04
C ALA A 439 3.77 -26.55 -2.91
N SER A 440 3.63 -26.19 -4.19
CA SER A 440 4.73 -26.06 -5.16
C SER A 440 5.28 -24.62 -5.26
N GLY A 441 4.83 -23.70 -4.40
CA GLY A 441 5.27 -22.30 -4.39
C GLY A 441 4.75 -21.46 -5.55
N ARG A 442 3.74 -21.94 -6.28
CA ARG A 442 3.12 -21.25 -7.41
C ARG A 442 1.93 -20.37 -7.02
N SER A 443 1.43 -20.46 -5.79
CA SER A 443 0.44 -19.50 -5.24
C SER A 443 1.04 -18.16 -4.78
N ARG A 444 2.29 -17.87 -5.18
CA ARG A 444 2.88 -16.53 -5.02
C ARG A 444 2.64 -15.72 -6.30
N VAL A 445 1.98 -14.57 -6.15
CA VAL A 445 1.81 -13.61 -7.24
C VAL A 445 3.19 -13.06 -7.66
N PRO A 446 3.55 -13.09 -8.96
CA PRO A 446 4.81 -12.57 -9.46
C PRO A 446 4.97 -11.06 -9.26
N GLU A 447 6.21 -10.63 -9.03
CA GLU A 447 6.59 -9.21 -9.01
C GLU A 447 6.84 -8.67 -10.44
N PRO A 448 6.67 -7.36 -10.69
CA PRO A 448 6.24 -6.32 -9.75
C PRO A 448 4.73 -6.38 -9.45
N LEU A 449 4.36 -6.17 -8.19
CA LEU A 449 2.96 -6.02 -7.79
C LEU A 449 2.32 -4.74 -8.36
N SER A 450 1.03 -4.83 -8.65
CA SER A 450 0.17 -3.74 -9.13
C SER A 450 -0.58 -3.01 -8.01
N ASN A 451 -0.24 -3.27 -6.74
CA ASN A 451 -0.85 -2.62 -5.57
C ASN A 451 -0.84 -1.08 -5.68
N ASN A 452 0.19 -0.50 -6.31
CA ASN A 452 0.37 0.94 -6.50
C ASN A 452 -0.69 1.60 -7.41
N LEU A 453 -1.42 0.82 -8.22
CA LEU A 453 -2.57 1.33 -8.99
C LEU A 453 -3.71 1.79 -8.09
N TYR A 454 -3.72 1.38 -6.82
CA TYR A 454 -4.61 1.90 -5.80
C TYR A 454 -3.79 2.59 -4.70
N PRO A 455 -3.61 3.93 -4.76
CA PRO A 455 -2.88 4.68 -3.74
C PRO A 455 -3.40 4.52 -2.31
N GLY A 456 -4.69 4.19 -2.15
CA GLY A 456 -5.31 3.84 -0.86
C GLY A 456 -5.20 2.35 -0.48
N TRP A 457 -4.29 1.61 -1.11
CA TRP A 457 -4.06 0.21 -0.82
C TRP A 457 -3.52 0.04 0.60
N ASN A 458 -4.39 -0.46 1.46
CA ASN A 458 -4.10 -0.81 2.85
C ASN A 458 -4.84 -2.12 3.12
N PRO A 459 -4.26 -3.27 2.74
CA PRO A 459 -4.90 -4.56 2.87
C PRO A 459 -4.91 -5.01 4.32
N LYS A 460 -5.90 -5.83 4.68
CA LYS A 460 -5.95 -6.46 5.99
C LYS A 460 -4.95 -7.64 6.02
N PRO A 461 -4.12 -7.76 7.07
CA PRO A 461 -3.25 -8.91 7.22
C PRO A 461 -4.06 -10.17 7.49
N ILE A 462 -3.51 -11.34 7.15
CA ILE A 462 -4.22 -12.62 7.28
C ILE A 462 -4.63 -12.92 8.73
N SER A 463 -3.88 -12.40 9.70
CA SER A 463 -4.16 -12.53 11.14
C SER A 463 -5.50 -11.93 11.58
N THR A 464 -6.13 -11.10 10.74
CA THR A 464 -7.48 -10.57 10.99
C THR A 464 -8.59 -11.59 10.70
N VAL A 465 -8.29 -12.64 9.93
CA VAL A 465 -9.24 -13.69 9.53
C VAL A 465 -9.09 -14.96 10.38
N LEU A 466 -7.85 -15.28 10.79
CA LEU A 466 -7.55 -16.27 11.83
C LEU A 466 -8.20 -15.87 13.15
#